data_AF-A0AA51L4S7-F1
#
_entry.id   AF-A0AA51L4S7-F1
#
_cell.length_a   1.000
_cell.length_b   1.000
_cell.length_c   1.000
_cell.angle_alpha   90.00
_cell.angle_beta   90.00
_cell.angle_gamma   90.00
#
_symmetry.space_group_name_H-M   'P 1'
#
loop_
_entity.id
_entity.type
_entity.pdbx_description
1 polymer ?
#
loop_
_entity_poly.entity_id
_entity_poly.type
_entity_poly.pdbx_seq_one_letter_code
_entity_poly.pdbx_strand_id
1 'polypeptide(L)'
;MSNTNAIKKLTLVSLVLMIFTSVYGFNNIPRSFYKMGYAAIPWYIFSAITFFVPFALMVAEFGSAFKEEKGGIYSWMEKSIGQNSHL
;
A
#
# COMPACT_ATOMS: atom_id res chain seq x y z
N MET A 1 34.93 -0.60 23.57
CA MET A 1 33.56 -0.21 23.17
C MET A 1 33.08 -1.12 22.04
N SER A 2 32.12 -2.01 22.28
CA SER A 2 31.47 -2.78 21.22
C SER A 2 30.41 -1.91 20.55
N ASN A 3 30.70 -1.41 19.34
CA ASN A 3 29.74 -0.68 18.53
C ASN A 3 28.92 -1.71 17.73
N THR A 4 27.93 -2.29 18.38
CA THR A 4 27.00 -3.23 17.74
C THR A 4 26.04 -2.40 16.91
N ASN A 5 26.33 -2.27 15.61
CA ASN A 5 25.38 -1.78 14.61
C ASN A 5 24.21 -2.78 14.51
N ALA A 6 23.32 -2.78 15.50
CA ALA A 6 22.08 -3.52 15.45
C ALA A 6 21.27 -2.92 14.30
N ILE A 7 21.11 -3.69 13.23
CA ILE A 7 20.24 -3.35 12.10
C ILE A 7 18.85 -3.10 12.70
N LYS A 8 18.49 -1.82 12.87
CA LYS A 8 17.17 -1.45 13.41
C LYS A 8 16.14 -1.88 12.38
N LYS A 9 15.38 -2.92 12.71
CA LYS A 9 14.20 -3.29 11.92
C LYS A 9 13.22 -2.13 11.97
N LEU A 10 12.70 -1.73 10.81
CA LEU A 10 11.64 -0.74 10.71
C LEU A 10 10.45 -1.21 11.55
N THR A 11 9.94 -0.32 12.39
CA THR A 11 8.71 -0.58 13.12
C THR A 11 7.53 -0.55 12.14
N LEU A 12 6.52 -1.38 12.43
CA LEU A 12 5.30 -1.44 11.62
C LEU A 12 4.66 -0.06 11.46
N VAL A 13 4.65 0.75 12.52
CA VAL A 13 4.13 2.12 12.49
C VAL A 13 4.89 3.00 11.50
N SER A 14 6.23 2.96 11.49
CA SER A 14 7.02 3.73 10.53
C SER A 14 6.80 3.28 9.09
N LEU A 15 6.65 1.97 8.85
CA LEU A 15 6.32 1.44 7.53
C LEU A 15 4.95 1.93 7.06
N VAL A 16 3.94 1.85 7.92
CA VAL A 16 2.58 2.33 7.63
C VAL A 16 2.60 3.83 7.31
N LEU A 17 3.23 4.65 8.15
CA LEU A 17 3.35 6.10 7.92
C LEU A 17 4.06 6.44 6.60
N MET A 18 5.07 5.67 6.22
CA MET A 18 5.79 5.86 4.95
C MET A 18 4.87 5.59 3.73
N ILE A 19 4.07 4.52 3.77
CA ILE A 19 3.09 4.21 2.72
C ILE A 19 2.00 5.28 2.67
N PHE A 20 1.46 5.68 3.83
CA PHE A 20 0.41 6.70 3.92
C PHE A 20 0.86 8.04 3.34
N THR A 21 2.05 8.50 3.70
CA THR A 21 2.59 9.78 3.20
C THR A 21 2.87 9.76 1.70
N SER A 22 3.29 8.61 1.15
CA SER A 22 3.47 8.43 -0.30
C SER A 22 2.15 8.44 -1.08
N VAL A 23 1.09 7.80 -0.55
CA VAL A 23 -0.21 7.69 -1.25
C VAL A 23 -1.03 8.97 -1.15
N TYR A 24 -1.14 9.56 0.05
CA TYR A 24 -2.04 10.68 0.33
C TYR A 24 -1.39 12.05 0.14
N GLY A 25 -0.23 12.12 -0.55
CA GLY A 25 0.61 13.30 -0.71
C GLY A 25 -0.17 14.61 -0.54
N PHE A 26 0.13 15.35 0.54
CA PHE A 26 -0.68 16.43 1.13
C PHE A 26 -1.31 17.42 0.15
N ASN A 27 -0.79 17.54 -1.06
CA ASN A 27 -1.30 18.40 -2.12
C ASN A 27 -2.64 17.92 -2.74
N ASN A 28 -2.93 16.61 -2.72
CA ASN A 28 -4.12 16.05 -3.39
C ASN A 28 -5.44 16.28 -2.61
N ILE A 29 -5.38 16.31 -1.28
CA ILE A 29 -6.56 16.49 -0.42
C ILE A 29 -7.12 17.93 -0.52
N PRO A 30 -6.31 19.00 -0.38
CA PRO A 30 -6.77 20.38 -0.52
C PRO A 30 -7.27 20.68 -1.93
N ARG A 31 -6.62 20.12 -2.97
CA ARG A 31 -7.05 20.31 -4.37
C ARG A 31 -8.43 19.75 -4.63
N SER A 32 -8.76 18.60 -4.04
CA SER A 32 -10.07 17.96 -4.20
C SER A 32 -11.14 18.69 -3.40
N PHE A 33 -10.81 19.16 -2.18
CA PHE A 33 -11.68 20.03 -1.39
C PHE A 33 -11.94 21.38 -2.08
N TYR A 34 -10.94 21.97 -2.73
CA TYR A 34 -11.10 23.23 -3.47
C TYR A 34 -12.07 23.09 -4.65
N LYS A 35 -12.11 21.92 -5.29
CA LYS A 35 -12.95 21.68 -6.48
C LYS A 35 -14.39 21.25 -6.15
N MET A 36 -14.59 20.50 -5.06
CA MET A 36 -15.88 19.88 -4.73
C MET A 36 -16.43 20.26 -3.35
N GLY A 37 -15.66 20.98 -2.53
CA GLY A 37 -16.04 21.39 -1.19
C GLY A 37 -16.44 20.21 -0.29
N TYR A 38 -17.48 20.40 0.51
CA TYR A 38 -18.02 19.37 1.40
C TYR A 38 -18.63 18.17 0.67
N ALA A 39 -19.01 18.31 -0.60
CA ALA A 39 -19.54 17.19 -1.40
C ALA A 39 -18.48 16.13 -1.72
N ALA A 40 -17.19 16.43 -1.53
CA ALA A 40 -16.12 15.45 -1.67
C ALA A 40 -16.12 14.41 -0.54
N ILE A 41 -16.61 14.75 0.65
CA ILE A 41 -16.55 13.90 1.86
C ILE A 41 -17.28 12.56 1.67
N PRO A 42 -18.57 12.53 1.27
CA PRO A 42 -19.26 11.26 1.05
C PRO A 42 -18.62 10.43 -0.07
N TRP A 43 -18.06 11.08 -1.09
CA TRP A 43 -17.31 10.38 -2.14
C TRP A 43 -16.03 9.76 -1.61
N TYR A 44 -15.28 10.46 -0.74
CA TYR A 44 -14.11 9.88 -0.10
C TYR A 44 -14.47 8.67 0.76
N ILE A 45 -15.55 8.74 1.53
CA ILE A 45 -16.01 7.61 2.36
C ILE A 45 -16.43 6.43 1.47
N PHE A 46 -17.22 6.69 0.43
CA PHE A 46 -17.66 5.63 -0.48
C PHE A 46 -16.48 5.01 -1.23
N SER A 47 -15.54 5.81 -1.73
CA SER A 47 -14.34 5.32 -2.40
C SER A 47 -13.43 4.54 -1.46
N ALA A 48 -13.31 4.95 -0.20
CA ALA A 48 -12.58 4.19 0.81
C ALA A 48 -13.24 2.82 1.01
N ILE A 49 -14.55 2.73 1.17
CA ILE A 49 -15.20 1.43 1.37
C ILE A 49 -15.08 0.54 0.13
N THR A 50 -15.39 1.08 -1.06
CA THR A 50 -15.45 0.29 -2.29
C THR A 50 -14.10 -0.02 -2.91
N PHE A 51 -13.05 0.74 -2.60
CA PHE A 51 -11.70 0.52 -3.13
C PHE A 51 -10.75 -0.06 -2.07
N PHE A 52 -10.70 0.50 -0.85
CA PHE A 52 -9.76 0.02 0.16
C PHE A 52 -10.14 -1.36 0.70
N VAL A 53 -11.42 -1.67 0.92
CA VAL A 53 -11.82 -2.98 1.46
C VAL A 53 -11.44 -4.12 0.51
N PRO A 54 -11.85 -4.14 -0.77
CA PRO A 54 -11.44 -5.21 -1.68
C PRO A 54 -9.93 -5.21 -1.94
N PHE A 55 -9.28 -4.05 -1.99
CA PHE A 55 -7.82 -3.99 -2.13
C PHE A 55 -7.09 -4.60 -0.92
N ALA A 56 -7.55 -4.30 0.30
CA ALA A 56 -6.98 -4.87 1.51
C ALA A 56 -7.14 -6.40 1.56
N LEU A 57 -8.30 -6.91 1.14
CA LEU A 57 -8.55 -8.36 1.02
C LEU A 57 -7.61 -9.00 -0.02
N MET A 58 -7.47 -8.37 -1.19
CA MET A 58 -6.56 -8.83 -2.24
C MET A 58 -5.10 -8.88 -1.76
N VAL A 59 -4.61 -7.81 -1.13
CA VAL A 59 -3.25 -7.74 -0.58
C VAL A 59 -3.06 -8.73 0.57
N ALA A 60 -4.08 -8.96 1.40
CA ALA A 60 -4.02 -9.95 2.47
C ALA A 60 -3.95 -11.38 1.91
N GLU A 61 -4.74 -11.69 0.89
CA GLU A 61 -4.74 -12.99 0.22
C GLU A 61 -3.38 -13.27 -0.44
N PHE A 62 -2.90 -12.36 -1.30
CA PHE A 62 -1.60 -12.51 -1.95
C PHE A 62 -0.42 -12.47 -0.97
N GLY A 63 -0.46 -11.60 0.03
CA GLY A 63 0.55 -11.55 1.09
C GLY A 63 0.58 -12.84 1.93
N SER A 64 -0.56 -13.53 2.06
CA SER A 64 -0.63 -14.82 2.76
C SER A 64 -0.23 -16.01 1.89
N ALA A 65 -0.52 -15.97 0.59
CA ALA A 65 -0.16 -16.99 -0.38
C ALA A 65 1.34 -16.99 -0.70
N PHE A 66 1.98 -15.81 -0.65
CA PHE A 66 3.39 -15.61 -1.00
C PHE A 66 4.25 -15.19 0.20
N LYS A 67 3.97 -15.72 1.40
CA LYS A 67 4.68 -15.39 2.65
C LYS A 67 6.20 -15.58 2.61
N GLU A 68 6.69 -16.49 1.76
CA GLU A 68 8.11 -16.78 1.61
C GLU A 68 8.81 -15.91 0.55
N GLU A 69 8.04 -15.21 -0.29
CA GLU A 69 8.56 -14.36 -1.36
C GLU A 69 8.88 -12.95 -0.85
N LYS A 70 10.14 -12.52 -1.02
CA LYS A 70 10.62 -11.24 -0.49
C LYS A 70 10.36 -10.02 -1.38
N GLY A 71 9.85 -10.20 -2.60
CA GLY A 71 9.69 -9.12 -3.59
C GLY A 71 8.33 -8.41 -3.59
N GLY A 72 7.45 -8.71 -2.63
CA GLY A 72 6.16 -8.02 -2.49
C GLY A 72 5.26 -8.16 -3.72
N ILE A 73 4.58 -7.09 -4.13
CA ILE A 73 3.59 -7.09 -5.23
C ILE A 73 4.20 -7.56 -6.56
N TYR A 74 5.48 -7.27 -6.82
CA TYR A 74 6.17 -7.71 -8.04
C TYR A 74 6.27 -9.24 -8.08
N SER A 75 6.73 -9.87 -6.99
CA SER A 75 6.78 -11.33 -6.89
C SER A 75 5.40 -11.99 -6.96
N TRP A 76 4.37 -11.34 -6.40
CA TRP A 76 3.00 -11.83 -6.47
C TRP A 76 2.49 -11.81 -7.91
N MET A 77 2.76 -10.74 -8.67
CA MET A 77 2.40 -10.66 -10.08
C MET A 77 3.15 -11.70 -10.91
N GLU A 78 4.48 -11.80 -10.77
CA GLU A 78 5.30 -12.79 -11.49
C GLU A 78 4.78 -14.22 -11.32
N LYS A 79 4.41 -14.60 -10.09
CA LYS A 79 3.86 -15.94 -9.80
C LYS A 79 2.41 -16.11 -10.27
N SER A 80 1.61 -15.04 -10.28
CA SER A 80 0.17 -15.11 -10.62
C SER A 80 -0.10 -15.05 -12.13
N ILE A 81 0.74 -14.35 -12.91
CA ILE A 81 0.58 -14.21 -14.37
C ILE A 81 1.26 -15.34 -15.16
N GLY A 82 1.98 -16.23 -14.47
CA GLY A 82 2.66 -17.37 -15.08
C GLY A 82 3.98 -17.00 -15.74
N GLN A 83 4.98 -17.84 -15.55
CA GLN A 83 6.31 -17.83 -16.15
C GLN A 83 6.27 -18.13 -17.68
N ASN A 84 5.26 -17.62 -18.40
CA ASN A 84 4.98 -17.91 -19.81
C ASN A 84 4.83 -16.65 -20.67
N SER A 85 5.48 -15.54 -20.30
CA SER A 85 5.87 -14.53 -21.30
C SER A 85 7.34 -14.76 -21.68
N HIS A 86 7.59 -15.81 -22.46
CA HIS A 86 8.75 -15.84 -23.35
C HIS A 86 8.58 -14.70 -24.37
N LEU A 87 9.14 -13.53 -24.07
CA LEU A 87 9.65 -12.56 -25.04
C LEU A 87 10.93 -11.95 -24.46
#